data_AF-A0A1V4YF04-F1
#
_entry.id   AF-A0A1V4YF04-F1
#
_cell.length_a   1.000
_cell.length_b   1.000
_cell.length_c   1.000
_cell.angle_alpha   90.00
_cell.angle_beta   90.00
_cell.angle_gamma   90.00
#
_symmetry.space_group_name_H-M   'P 1'
#
loop_
_entity.id
_entity.type
_entity.pdbx_description
1 polymer ?
#
loop_
_entity_poly.entity_id
_entity_poly.type
_entity_poly.pdbx_seq_one_letter_code
_entity_poly.pdbx_strand_id
1 'polypeptide(L)'
;MKRVLIGILVVLMALTPIYSASGLVITLGEGTNANSAYKNTVMDYFKSNTDKDLDNSTVSVITAAEVNSISQNISGATYSSNQILSCALVDLSYSQGIKIVVDKSKINLVTPKMYENALRSTGITNGYVVVTSPVSATGESALAGVLKSYETAVGTEIPEEAKQAATQEIYTQSNIANETNHTPDEIANLFEKVQTEVQNQNITNINDIKVIVINVANQMNMNLTDQQAEQIASSLSNAQQAQGSLDQFKSSLQNATQQASESQGFLNQIWNYLDSLWTQLQGLVGQ
;
A
#
# COMPACT_ATOMS: atom_id res chain seq x y z
N MET A 1 -0.41 -1.67 -47.70
CA MET A 1 -0.90 -2.63 -46.69
C MET A 1 -0.25 -2.47 -45.31
N LYS A 2 1.06 -2.17 -45.19
CA LYS A 2 1.73 -1.96 -43.88
C LYS A 2 1.28 -0.70 -43.10
N ARG A 3 0.80 0.35 -43.77
CA ARG A 3 0.31 1.59 -43.12
C ARG A 3 -1.09 1.49 -42.53
N VAL A 4 -1.90 0.52 -42.97
CA VAL A 4 -3.27 0.30 -42.47
C VAL A 4 -3.28 -0.61 -41.24
N LEU A 5 -2.27 -1.49 -41.11
CA LEU A 5 -2.08 -2.34 -39.92
C LEU A 5 -1.70 -1.53 -38.65
N ILE A 6 -0.96 -0.42 -38.79
CA ILE A 6 -0.60 0.46 -37.67
C ILE A 6 -1.84 1.22 -37.15
N GLY A 7 -2.77 1.58 -38.05
CA GLY A 7 -4.01 2.27 -37.67
C GLY A 7 -5.03 1.37 -36.94
N ILE A 8 -4.99 0.05 -37.15
CA ILE A 8 -5.93 -0.89 -36.53
C ILE A 8 -5.48 -1.30 -35.12
N LEU A 9 -4.17 -1.28 -34.81
CA LEU A 9 -3.66 -1.58 -33.48
C LEU A 9 -3.97 -0.46 -32.46
N VAL A 10 -4.04 0.80 -32.91
CA VAL A 10 -4.32 1.98 -32.06
C VAL A 10 -5.81 2.13 -31.73
N VAL A 11 -6.70 1.59 -32.57
CA VAL A 11 -8.17 1.73 -32.39
C VAL A 11 -8.77 0.60 -31.53
N LEU A 12 -8.08 -0.53 -31.36
CA LEU A 12 -8.58 -1.62 -30.50
C LEU A 12 -8.37 -1.39 -28.98
N MET A 13 -7.60 -0.36 -28.57
CA MET A 13 -7.39 -0.01 -27.16
C MET A 13 -8.56 0.77 -26.52
N ALA A 14 -9.60 1.11 -27.29
CA ALA A 14 -10.64 2.05 -26.85
C ALA A 14 -11.76 1.45 -25.97
N LEU A 15 -11.63 0.20 -25.50
CA LEU A 15 -12.69 -0.47 -24.72
C LEU A 15 -12.24 -1.10 -23.41
N THR A 16 -10.98 -0.96 -23.01
CA THR A 16 -10.55 -1.36 -21.66
C THR A 16 -10.85 -0.23 -20.68
N PRO A 17 -11.26 -0.53 -19.43
CA PRO A 17 -11.30 0.48 -18.37
C PRO A 17 -10.00 1.28 -18.37
N ILE A 18 -10.07 2.59 -18.13
CA ILE A 18 -8.88 3.44 -18.04
C ILE A 18 -8.21 3.10 -16.71
N TYR A 19 -7.37 2.06 -16.73
CA TYR A 19 -6.42 1.76 -15.67
C TYR A 19 -5.33 2.85 -15.64
N SER A 20 -4.66 3.04 -14.51
CA SER A 20 -3.36 3.72 -14.53
C SER A 20 -2.45 2.90 -15.44
N ALA A 21 -2.23 3.34 -16.67
CA ALA A 21 -1.49 2.58 -17.69
C ALA A 21 -0.04 2.26 -17.26
N SER A 22 0.49 3.05 -16.31
CA SER A 22 1.81 2.86 -15.69
C SER A 22 1.78 2.05 -14.40
N GLY A 23 0.61 1.83 -13.78
CA GLY A 23 0.49 1.26 -12.44
C GLY A 23 1.08 2.15 -11.33
N LEU A 24 1.47 3.39 -11.67
CA LEU A 24 2.08 4.36 -10.76
C LEU A 24 1.04 5.38 -10.31
N VAL A 25 0.76 5.42 -9.01
CA VAL A 25 -0.25 6.30 -8.41
C VAL A 25 0.33 7.04 -7.22
N ILE A 26 0.05 8.34 -7.14
CA ILE A 26 0.36 9.20 -6.01
C ILE A 26 -0.96 9.66 -5.39
N THR A 27 -1.19 9.31 -4.13
CA THR A 27 -2.29 9.86 -3.34
C THR A 27 -1.75 10.93 -2.40
N LEU A 28 -2.27 12.14 -2.55
CA LEU A 28 -1.98 13.27 -1.66
C LEU A 28 -3.07 13.41 -0.61
N GLY A 29 -2.69 13.68 0.64
CA GLY A 29 -3.66 14.12 1.64
C GLY A 29 -4.30 15.46 1.25
N GLU A 30 -5.60 15.63 1.52
CA GLU A 30 -6.36 16.83 1.17
C GLU A 30 -5.69 18.14 1.62
N GLY A 31 -5.21 18.20 2.87
CA GLY A 31 -4.50 19.36 3.40
C GLY A 31 -3.13 19.57 2.76
N THR A 32 -2.46 18.49 2.36
CA THR A 32 -1.21 18.57 1.60
C THR A 32 -1.43 19.10 0.18
N ASN A 33 -2.46 18.60 -0.51
CA ASN A 33 -2.78 19.04 -1.87
C ASN A 33 -3.22 20.51 -1.93
N ALA A 34 -3.88 21.00 -0.88
CA ALA A 34 -4.29 22.41 -0.77
C ALA A 34 -3.12 23.39 -0.53
N ASN A 35 -1.93 22.89 -0.18
CA ASN A 35 -0.75 23.72 0.11
C ASN A 35 0.41 23.38 -0.83
N SER A 36 0.73 24.28 -1.75
CA SER A 36 1.78 24.06 -2.75
C SER A 36 3.16 23.76 -2.15
N ALA A 37 3.52 24.34 -1.00
CA ALA A 37 4.81 24.06 -0.35
C ALA A 37 4.84 22.63 0.23
N TYR A 38 3.73 22.18 0.81
CA TYR A 38 3.60 20.80 1.30
C TYR A 38 3.61 19.80 0.15
N LYS A 39 2.85 20.09 -0.92
CA LYS A 39 2.85 19.29 -2.13
C LYS A 39 4.26 19.15 -2.72
N ASN A 40 5.01 20.25 -2.84
CA ASN A 40 6.37 20.20 -3.35
C ASN A 40 7.29 19.34 -2.47
N THR A 41 7.24 19.54 -1.14
CA THR A 41 8.01 18.73 -0.18
C THR A 41 7.77 17.23 -0.35
N VAL A 42 6.50 16.84 -0.47
CA VAL A 42 6.11 15.43 -0.65
C VAL A 42 6.54 14.89 -2.02
N MET A 43 6.33 15.66 -3.09
CA MET A 43 6.71 15.24 -4.44
C MET A 43 8.23 15.09 -4.58
N ASP A 44 9.02 15.96 -3.96
CA ASP A 44 10.48 15.85 -3.95
C ASP A 44 10.95 14.59 -3.21
N TYR A 45 10.30 14.25 -2.09
CA TYR A 45 10.57 13.00 -1.38
C TYR A 45 10.21 11.77 -2.24
N PHE A 46 9.09 11.80 -2.96
CA PHE A 46 8.74 10.70 -3.87
C PHE A 46 9.76 10.56 -5.00
N LYS A 47 10.20 11.67 -5.62
CA LYS A 47 11.24 11.67 -6.66
C LYS A 47 12.57 11.10 -6.15
N SER A 48 12.94 11.34 -4.89
CA SER A 48 14.17 10.79 -4.33
C SER A 48 14.09 9.30 -3.99
N ASN A 49 12.89 8.71 -3.98
CA ASN A 49 12.66 7.32 -3.58
C ASN A 49 12.17 6.43 -4.73
N THR A 50 12.20 6.92 -5.97
CA THR A 50 11.83 6.14 -7.15
C THR A 50 12.69 6.53 -8.34
N ASP A 51 12.99 5.56 -9.20
CA ASP A 51 13.62 5.76 -10.49
C ASP A 51 12.61 6.07 -11.60
N LYS A 52 11.31 5.99 -11.29
CA LYS A 52 10.21 6.26 -12.22
C LYS A 52 10.02 7.75 -12.43
N ASP A 53 9.69 8.10 -13.66
CA ASP A 53 9.20 9.44 -14.00
C ASP A 53 7.79 9.66 -13.43
N LEU A 54 7.68 10.59 -12.48
CA LEU A 54 6.41 10.91 -11.82
C LEU A 54 5.47 11.75 -12.70
N ASP A 55 5.94 12.32 -13.82
CA ASP A 55 5.08 13.09 -14.72
C ASP A 55 3.99 12.23 -15.37
N ASN A 56 4.21 10.91 -15.43
CA ASN A 56 3.25 9.92 -15.92
C ASN A 56 2.46 9.22 -14.79
N SER A 57 2.54 9.73 -13.55
CA SER A 57 1.78 9.17 -12.43
C SER A 57 0.33 9.65 -12.44
N THR A 58 -0.58 8.77 -12.03
CA THR A 58 -1.95 9.19 -11.69
C THR A 58 -1.93 9.86 -10.32
N VAL A 59 -2.48 11.06 -10.19
CA VAL A 59 -2.57 11.76 -8.90
C VAL A 59 -4.01 11.73 -8.39
N SER A 60 -4.19 11.18 -7.20
CA SER A 60 -5.43 11.15 -6.43
C SER A 60 -5.30 11.98 -5.14
N VAL A 61 -6.44 12.31 -4.55
CA VAL A 61 -6.51 12.97 -3.24
C VAL A 61 -7.33 12.10 -2.30
N ILE A 62 -6.82 11.86 -1.09
CA ILE A 62 -7.58 11.25 0.01
C ILE A 62 -8.17 12.35 0.87
N THR A 63 -9.50 12.32 1.04
CA THR A 63 -10.25 13.36 1.75
C THR A 63 -10.45 13.04 3.23
N ALA A 64 -10.76 14.06 4.03
CA ALA A 64 -11.15 13.87 5.42
C ALA A 64 -12.40 12.99 5.57
N ALA A 65 -13.36 13.09 4.64
CA ALA A 65 -14.56 12.25 4.66
C ALA A 65 -14.21 10.76 4.51
N GLU A 66 -13.34 10.42 3.55
CA GLU A 66 -12.87 9.05 3.34
C GLU A 66 -12.10 8.53 4.55
N VAL A 67 -11.15 9.30 5.11
CA VAL A 67 -10.40 8.88 6.31
C VAL A 67 -11.31 8.72 7.52
N ASN A 68 -12.26 9.62 7.74
CA ASN A 68 -13.18 9.58 8.87
C ASN A 68 -14.16 8.42 8.79
N SER A 69 -14.58 8.02 7.59
CA SER A 69 -15.50 6.89 7.39
C SER A 69 -14.97 5.57 7.98
N ILE A 70 -13.64 5.43 8.02
CA ILE A 70 -12.94 4.29 8.61
C ILE A 70 -12.52 4.59 10.06
N SER A 71 -11.88 5.75 10.28
CA SER A 71 -11.21 6.07 11.56
C SER A 71 -12.18 6.23 12.73
N GLN A 72 -13.39 6.72 12.49
CA GLN A 72 -14.38 6.94 13.57
C GLN A 72 -14.79 5.63 14.26
N ASN A 73 -14.89 4.53 13.50
CA ASN A 73 -15.28 3.22 14.04
C ASN A 73 -14.14 2.50 14.78
N ILE A 74 -12.90 2.99 14.64
CA ILE A 74 -11.69 2.32 15.14
C ILE A 74 -11.10 3.07 16.32
N SER A 75 -10.76 4.34 16.12
CA SER A 75 -10.12 5.19 17.14
C SER A 75 -11.04 6.27 17.70
N GLY A 76 -12.23 6.44 17.12
CA GLY A 76 -13.11 7.58 17.40
C GLY A 76 -12.57 8.92 16.88
N ALA A 77 -11.43 8.92 16.20
CA ALA A 77 -10.82 10.13 15.68
C ALA A 77 -11.65 10.72 14.54
N THR A 78 -11.75 12.05 14.53
CA THR A 78 -12.33 12.81 13.42
C THR A 78 -11.34 13.88 13.00
N TYR A 79 -11.02 13.90 11.73
CA TYR A 79 -10.06 14.80 11.11
C TYR A 79 -10.77 15.83 10.24
N SER A 80 -10.26 17.05 10.25
CA SER A 80 -10.60 18.08 9.25
C SER A 80 -9.73 17.91 8.00
N SER A 81 -10.15 18.49 6.87
CA SER A 81 -9.39 18.49 5.61
C SER A 81 -7.91 18.87 5.78
N ASN A 82 -7.63 19.89 6.59
CA ASN A 82 -6.27 20.39 6.85
C ASN A 82 -5.40 19.43 7.68
N GLN A 83 -5.99 18.41 8.31
CA GLN A 83 -5.28 17.40 9.10
C GLN A 83 -4.94 16.16 8.27
N ILE A 84 -5.47 16.03 7.04
CA ILE A 84 -5.12 14.93 6.14
C ILE A 84 -3.86 15.32 5.37
N LEU A 85 -2.70 15.00 5.97
CA LEU A 85 -1.39 15.44 5.49
C LEU A 85 -0.53 14.31 4.90
N SER A 86 -0.69 13.09 5.41
CA SER A 86 0.06 11.94 4.93
C SER A 86 -0.26 11.62 3.46
N CYS A 87 0.76 11.18 2.73
CA CYS A 87 0.72 10.92 1.30
C CYS A 87 1.36 9.57 1.00
N ALA A 88 0.96 8.95 -0.11
CA ALA A 88 1.48 7.67 -0.56
C ALA A 88 1.79 7.68 -2.05
N LEU A 89 2.87 7.02 -2.44
CA LEU A 89 3.14 6.58 -3.80
C LEU A 89 3.04 5.05 -3.84
N VAL A 90 2.35 4.52 -4.85
CA VAL A 90 2.27 3.09 -5.13
C VAL A 90 2.70 2.85 -6.57
N ASP A 91 3.58 1.88 -6.76
CA ASP A 91 4.00 1.37 -8.07
C ASP A 91 3.69 -0.13 -8.15
N LEU A 92 2.67 -0.47 -8.95
CA LEU A 92 2.25 -1.86 -9.19
C LEU A 92 3.15 -2.63 -10.14
N SER A 93 4.09 -1.98 -10.84
CA SER A 93 5.05 -2.70 -11.69
C SER A 93 6.04 -3.53 -10.89
N TYR A 94 6.22 -3.21 -9.59
CA TYR A 94 7.00 -4.01 -8.66
C TYR A 94 6.25 -5.30 -8.27
N SER A 95 6.72 -6.43 -8.77
CA SER A 95 6.07 -7.75 -8.62
C SER A 95 6.85 -8.75 -7.75
N GLN A 96 7.80 -8.28 -6.93
CA GLN A 96 8.65 -9.12 -6.06
C GLN A 96 8.16 -9.10 -4.60
N GLY A 97 6.85 -9.23 -4.39
CA GLY A 97 6.23 -9.02 -3.09
C GLY A 97 5.97 -7.54 -2.81
N ILE A 98 5.78 -7.20 -1.53
CA ILE A 98 5.51 -5.83 -1.09
C ILE A 98 6.82 -5.21 -0.61
N LYS A 99 7.20 -4.08 -1.20
CA LYS A 99 8.32 -3.26 -0.71
C LYS A 99 7.76 -1.95 -0.17
N ILE A 100 8.10 -1.59 1.06
CA ILE A 100 7.57 -0.37 1.70
C ILE A 100 8.71 0.49 2.20
N VAL A 101 8.69 1.77 1.82
CA VAL A 101 9.57 2.82 2.35
C VAL A 101 8.71 3.82 3.11
N VAL A 102 9.09 4.10 4.34
CA VAL A 102 8.42 5.07 5.20
C VAL A 102 9.41 6.15 5.57
N ASP A 103 9.03 7.41 5.39
CA ASP A 103 9.82 8.55 5.87
C ASP A 103 9.82 8.62 7.39
N LYS A 104 10.82 7.96 8.02
CA LYS A 104 10.98 7.92 9.47
C LYS A 104 11.23 9.29 10.11
N SER A 105 11.52 10.33 9.33
CA SER A 105 11.65 11.70 9.85
C SER A 105 10.29 12.42 9.99
N LYS A 106 9.23 11.84 9.41
CA LYS A 106 7.88 12.40 9.35
C LYS A 106 6.84 11.46 9.93
N ILE A 107 6.99 10.15 9.76
CA ILE A 107 6.08 9.12 10.25
C ILE A 107 6.71 8.45 11.46
N ASN A 108 6.13 8.67 12.63
CA ASN A 108 6.79 8.36 13.90
C ASN A 108 6.32 7.06 14.57
N LEU A 109 5.18 6.50 14.15
CA LEU A 109 4.59 5.34 14.81
C LEU A 109 4.43 4.15 13.86
N VAL A 110 3.73 4.32 12.75
CA VAL A 110 3.48 3.23 11.80
C VAL A 110 4.72 2.88 11.00
N THR A 111 5.20 1.64 11.12
CA THR A 111 6.42 1.16 10.46
C THR A 111 6.13 0.49 9.11
N PRO A 112 7.16 0.26 8.27
CA PRO A 112 7.00 -0.52 7.04
C PRO A 112 6.34 -1.89 7.27
N LYS A 113 6.69 -2.61 8.35
CA LYS A 113 6.10 -3.93 8.64
C LYS A 113 4.63 -3.83 9.02
N MET A 114 4.22 -2.79 9.75
CA MET A 114 2.80 -2.55 10.07
C MET A 114 1.97 -2.30 8.81
N TYR A 115 2.46 -1.48 7.87
CA TYR A 115 1.81 -1.32 6.57
C TYR A 115 1.77 -2.63 5.79
N GLU A 116 2.86 -3.41 5.79
CA GLU A 116 2.92 -4.69 5.09
C GLU A 116 1.82 -5.65 5.57
N ASN A 117 1.69 -5.82 6.89
CA ASN A 117 0.66 -6.66 7.50
C ASN A 117 -0.74 -6.20 7.10
N ALA A 118 -1.01 -4.89 7.23
CA ALA A 118 -2.30 -4.31 6.88
C ALA A 118 -2.66 -4.51 5.40
N LEU A 119 -1.69 -4.32 4.49
CA LEU A 119 -1.89 -4.56 3.06
C LEU A 119 -2.19 -6.03 2.79
N ARG A 120 -1.48 -6.97 3.42
CA ARG A 120 -1.74 -8.41 3.29
C ARG A 120 -3.15 -8.77 3.76
N SER A 121 -3.63 -8.15 4.84
CA SER A 121 -5.01 -8.33 5.33
C SER A 121 -6.07 -7.85 4.32
N THR A 122 -5.72 -6.93 3.41
CA THR A 122 -6.58 -6.52 2.27
C THR A 122 -6.35 -7.33 0.99
N GLY A 123 -5.57 -8.42 1.05
CA GLY A 123 -5.28 -9.26 -0.11
C GLY A 123 -4.25 -8.68 -1.07
N ILE A 124 -3.62 -7.56 -0.70
CA ILE A 124 -2.52 -6.97 -1.45
C ILE A 124 -1.25 -7.74 -1.13
N THR A 125 -0.61 -8.31 -2.15
CA THR A 125 0.59 -9.13 -2.00
C THR A 125 1.80 -8.61 -2.76
N ASN A 126 1.63 -7.60 -3.60
CA ASN A 126 2.68 -7.03 -4.43
C ASN A 126 2.55 -5.51 -4.53
N GLY A 127 3.67 -4.85 -4.77
CA GLY A 127 3.75 -3.42 -5.07
C GLY A 127 4.87 -2.74 -4.31
N TYR A 128 5.32 -1.60 -4.83
CA TYR A 128 6.25 -0.72 -4.14
C TYR A 128 5.49 0.48 -3.58
N VAL A 129 5.62 0.70 -2.27
CA VAL A 129 4.90 1.74 -1.53
C VAL A 129 5.91 2.69 -0.91
N VAL A 130 5.69 3.99 -1.09
CA VAL A 130 6.43 5.05 -0.38
C VAL A 130 5.46 5.90 0.40
N VAL A 131 5.68 6.07 1.70
CA VAL A 131 4.80 6.85 2.59
C VAL A 131 5.59 8.00 3.20
N THR A 132 5.03 9.21 3.14
CA THR A 132 5.60 10.40 3.78
C THR A 132 4.50 11.41 4.16
N SER A 133 4.88 12.50 4.79
CA SER A 133 4.02 13.63 5.16
C SER A 133 4.86 14.91 5.15
N PRO A 134 4.29 16.10 4.81
CA PRO A 134 5.06 17.35 4.87
C PRO A 134 5.53 17.68 6.30
N VAL A 135 4.79 17.20 7.31
CA VAL A 135 5.05 17.42 8.75
C VAL A 135 5.00 16.10 9.51
N SER A 136 5.41 16.14 10.78
CA SER A 136 5.31 15.00 11.69
C SER A 136 3.88 14.47 11.80
N ALA A 137 3.71 13.16 11.64
CA ALA A 137 2.46 12.42 11.71
C ALA A 137 2.71 11.01 12.27
N THR A 138 1.65 10.37 12.75
CA THR A 138 1.71 9.02 13.34
C THR A 138 1.69 7.92 12.27
N GLY A 139 0.94 8.14 11.19
CA GLY A 139 0.94 7.29 9.98
C GLY A 139 -0.34 6.49 9.75
N GLU A 140 -1.24 6.37 10.73
CA GLU A 140 -2.46 5.55 10.61
C GLU A 140 -3.35 6.04 9.47
N SER A 141 -3.53 7.36 9.34
CA SER A 141 -4.28 7.94 8.23
C SER A 141 -3.59 7.80 6.87
N ALA A 142 -2.28 7.54 6.84
CA ALA A 142 -1.56 7.31 5.60
C ALA A 142 -1.95 5.98 4.94
N LEU A 143 -2.36 4.97 5.73
CA LEU A 143 -2.85 3.71 5.20
C LEU A 143 -4.04 3.94 4.26
N ALA A 144 -4.97 4.82 4.61
CA ALA A 144 -6.10 5.16 3.73
C ALA A 144 -5.62 5.70 2.37
N GLY A 145 -4.58 6.54 2.36
CA GLY A 145 -3.95 7.01 1.14
C GLY A 145 -3.26 5.90 0.34
N VAL A 146 -2.60 4.95 1.01
CA VAL A 146 -2.01 3.77 0.36
C VAL A 146 -3.10 2.91 -0.30
N LEU A 147 -4.15 2.57 0.45
CA LEU A 147 -5.28 1.77 -0.05
C LEU A 147 -5.96 2.46 -1.24
N LYS A 148 -6.18 3.78 -1.16
CA LYS A 148 -6.71 4.58 -2.27
C LYS A 148 -5.82 4.52 -3.51
N SER A 149 -4.50 4.54 -3.35
CA SER A 149 -3.57 4.38 -4.47
C SER A 149 -3.72 3.03 -5.15
N TYR A 150 -3.91 1.94 -4.37
CA TYR A 150 -4.20 0.62 -4.93
C TYR A 150 -5.55 0.57 -5.65
N GLU A 151 -6.63 1.09 -5.04
CA GLU A 151 -7.95 1.15 -5.67
C GLU A 151 -7.91 1.91 -7.00
N THR A 152 -7.17 3.03 -7.03
CA THR A 152 -6.98 3.85 -8.22
C THR A 152 -6.16 3.14 -9.29
N ALA A 153 -5.09 2.44 -8.90
CA ALA A 153 -4.24 1.70 -9.83
C ALA A 153 -4.97 0.50 -10.43
N VAL A 154 -5.76 -0.20 -9.61
CA VAL A 154 -6.50 -1.41 -9.96
C VAL A 154 -7.83 -1.11 -10.66
N GLY A 155 -8.42 0.07 -10.39
CA GLY A 155 -9.76 0.43 -10.87
C GLY A 155 -10.89 -0.36 -10.19
N THR A 156 -10.63 -0.94 -9.01
CA THR A 156 -11.60 -1.71 -8.21
C THR A 156 -11.46 -1.30 -6.75
N GLU A 157 -12.56 -1.01 -6.08
CA GLU A 157 -12.56 -0.65 -4.67
C GLU A 157 -12.21 -1.85 -3.79
N ILE A 158 -11.52 -1.59 -2.68
CA ILE A 158 -11.31 -2.56 -1.62
C ILE A 158 -12.58 -2.55 -0.76
N PRO A 159 -13.17 -3.73 -0.46
CA PRO A 159 -14.31 -3.84 0.43
C PRO A 159 -14.12 -3.06 1.74
N GLU A 160 -15.16 -2.36 2.16
CA GLU A 160 -15.11 -1.44 3.31
C GLU A 160 -14.69 -2.16 4.60
N GLU A 161 -15.22 -3.36 4.83
CA GLU A 161 -14.86 -4.23 5.95
C GLU A 161 -13.36 -4.62 5.95
N ALA A 162 -12.75 -4.78 4.77
CA ALA A 162 -11.33 -5.08 4.66
C ALA A 162 -10.47 -3.85 4.93
N LYS A 163 -10.88 -2.67 4.47
CA LYS A 163 -10.21 -1.40 4.80
C LYS A 163 -10.28 -1.11 6.31
N GLN A 164 -11.44 -1.37 6.92
CA GLN A 164 -11.63 -1.22 8.36
C GLN A 164 -10.78 -2.22 9.15
N ALA A 165 -10.77 -3.50 8.76
CA ALA A 165 -9.94 -4.50 9.42
C ALA A 165 -8.44 -4.18 9.34
N ALA A 166 -7.94 -3.75 8.18
CA ALA A 166 -6.55 -3.35 8.00
C ALA A 166 -6.17 -2.11 8.82
N THR A 167 -7.09 -1.14 8.92
CA THR A 167 -6.87 0.06 9.74
C THR A 167 -6.92 -0.28 11.23
N GLN A 168 -7.83 -1.17 11.64
CA GLN A 168 -7.93 -1.66 13.01
C GLN A 168 -6.66 -2.41 13.41
N GLU A 169 -6.07 -3.18 12.49
CA GLU A 169 -4.83 -3.89 12.71
C GLU A 169 -3.66 -2.94 12.99
N ILE A 170 -3.45 -1.90 12.17
CA ILE A 170 -2.45 -0.87 12.44
C ILE A 170 -2.71 -0.19 13.79
N TYR A 171 -3.96 0.19 14.06
CA TYR A 171 -4.33 0.85 15.30
C TYR A 171 -4.06 -0.01 16.54
N THR A 172 -4.41 -1.30 16.49
CA THR A 172 -4.14 -2.24 17.58
C THR A 172 -2.64 -2.47 17.76
N GLN A 173 -1.87 -2.63 16.68
CA GLN A 173 -0.41 -2.73 16.75
C GLN A 173 0.21 -1.49 17.38
N SER A 174 -0.21 -0.29 16.96
CA SER A 174 0.22 1.01 17.52
C SER A 174 -0.09 1.11 19.01
N ASN A 175 -1.30 0.76 19.44
CA ASN A 175 -1.70 0.81 20.84
C ASN A 175 -0.88 -0.14 21.71
N ILE A 176 -0.72 -1.39 21.27
CA ILE A 176 0.05 -2.39 22.03
C ILE A 176 1.52 -1.99 22.12
N ALA A 177 2.11 -1.43 21.05
CA ALA A 177 3.47 -0.92 21.09
C ALA A 177 3.61 0.25 22.10
N ASN A 178 2.61 1.12 22.21
CA ASN A 178 2.61 2.23 23.18
C ASN A 178 2.35 1.78 24.63
N GLU A 179 1.62 0.70 24.83
CA GLU A 179 1.27 0.15 26.15
C GLU A 179 2.31 -0.86 26.69
N THR A 180 3.25 -1.28 25.85
CA THR A 180 4.29 -2.25 26.20
C THR A 180 5.68 -1.63 26.02
N ASN A 181 6.72 -2.34 26.45
CA ASN A 181 8.11 -1.95 26.20
C ASN A 181 8.65 -2.52 24.87
N HIS A 182 7.76 -2.97 23.98
CA HIS A 182 8.12 -3.54 22.69
C HIS A 182 8.02 -2.50 21.59
N THR A 183 8.95 -2.58 20.64
CA THR A 183 8.95 -1.72 19.46
C THR A 183 7.75 -2.04 18.56
N PRO A 184 7.28 -1.07 17.75
CA PRO A 184 6.22 -1.32 16.77
C PRO A 184 6.54 -2.47 15.80
N ASP A 185 7.82 -2.65 15.42
CA ASP A 185 8.26 -3.76 14.58
C ASP A 185 8.18 -5.12 15.30
N GLU A 186 8.50 -5.19 16.60
CA GLU A 186 8.31 -6.43 17.38
C GLU A 186 6.83 -6.83 17.45
N ILE A 187 5.94 -5.86 17.71
CA ILE A 187 4.49 -6.10 17.72
C ILE A 187 3.98 -6.51 16.33
N ALA A 188 4.43 -5.85 15.27
CA ALA A 188 4.04 -6.22 13.91
C ALA A 188 4.54 -7.64 13.53
N ASN A 189 5.74 -8.03 13.97
CA ASN A 189 6.25 -9.41 13.80
C ASN A 189 5.43 -10.44 14.58
N LEU A 190 4.90 -10.09 15.76
CA LEU A 190 3.97 -10.94 16.50
C LEU A 190 2.69 -11.16 15.69
N PHE A 191 2.09 -10.10 15.15
CA PHE A 191 0.90 -10.20 14.29
C PHE A 191 1.14 -11.11 13.09
N GLU A 192 2.24 -10.92 12.37
CA GLU A 192 2.61 -11.73 11.20
C GLU A 192 2.74 -13.22 11.57
N LYS A 193 3.43 -13.54 12.67
CA LYS A 193 3.62 -14.91 13.15
C LYS A 193 2.31 -15.56 13.58
N VAL A 194 1.47 -14.85 14.33
CA VAL A 194 0.16 -15.37 14.74
C VAL A 194 -0.72 -15.58 13.50
N GLN A 195 -0.78 -14.61 12.59
CA GLN A 195 -1.56 -14.72 11.36
C GLN A 195 -1.12 -15.94 10.53
N THR A 196 0.19 -16.17 10.41
CA THR A 196 0.76 -17.34 9.74
C THR A 196 0.34 -18.65 10.41
N GLU A 197 0.44 -18.72 11.74
CA GLU A 197 0.10 -19.93 12.50
C GLU A 197 -1.40 -20.25 12.43
N VAL A 198 -2.24 -19.23 12.58
CA VAL A 198 -3.70 -19.34 12.46
C VAL A 198 -4.09 -19.81 11.07
N GLN A 199 -3.46 -19.28 10.01
CA GLN A 199 -3.70 -19.71 8.63
C GLN A 199 -3.25 -21.16 8.39
N ASN A 200 -2.05 -21.54 8.83
CA ASN A 200 -1.52 -22.90 8.67
C ASN A 200 -2.40 -23.95 9.36
N GLN A 201 -2.96 -23.60 10.51
CA GLN A 201 -3.84 -24.48 11.28
C GLN A 201 -5.33 -24.37 10.89
N ASN A 202 -5.69 -23.48 9.96
CA ASN A 202 -7.07 -23.19 9.56
C ASN A 202 -7.98 -22.80 10.76
N ILE A 203 -7.44 -22.04 11.70
CA ILE A 203 -8.16 -21.61 12.91
C ILE A 203 -9.00 -20.37 12.59
N THR A 204 -10.27 -20.41 12.99
CA THR A 204 -11.24 -19.31 12.82
C THR A 204 -11.93 -18.93 14.13
N ASN A 205 -11.83 -19.77 15.18
CA ASN A 205 -12.40 -19.47 16.48
C ASN A 205 -11.53 -18.46 17.24
N ILE A 206 -12.13 -17.37 17.69
CA ILE A 206 -11.41 -16.28 18.37
C ILE A 206 -10.67 -16.71 19.65
N ASN A 207 -11.21 -17.69 20.40
CA ASN A 207 -10.56 -18.18 21.61
C ASN A 207 -9.29 -18.97 21.27
N ASP A 208 -9.34 -19.78 20.21
CA ASP A 208 -8.18 -20.52 19.73
C ASP A 208 -7.12 -19.57 19.16
N ILE A 209 -7.54 -18.51 18.46
CA ILE A 209 -6.63 -17.43 18.03
C ILE A 209 -5.96 -16.79 19.24
N LYS A 210 -6.70 -16.46 20.31
CA LYS A 210 -6.13 -15.90 21.55
C LYS A 210 -5.09 -16.82 22.18
N VAL A 211 -5.32 -18.13 22.20
CA VAL A 211 -4.33 -19.12 22.65
C VAL A 211 -3.07 -19.08 21.80
N ILE A 212 -3.20 -19.00 20.47
CA ILE A 212 -2.05 -18.87 19.57
C ILE A 212 -1.29 -17.57 19.83
N VAL A 213 -1.99 -16.44 20.01
CA VAL A 213 -1.38 -15.14 20.37
C VAL A 213 -0.49 -15.29 21.60
N ILE A 214 -1.02 -15.86 22.69
CA ILE A 214 -0.27 -16.06 23.94
C ILE A 214 0.95 -16.95 23.71
N ASN A 215 0.79 -18.05 22.97
CA ASN A 215 1.88 -18.99 22.71
C ASN A 215 3.01 -18.34 21.88
N VAL A 216 2.68 -17.63 20.82
CA VAL A 216 3.66 -16.94 19.97
C VAL A 216 4.33 -15.80 20.73
N ALA A 217 3.57 -15.01 21.50
CA ALA A 217 4.12 -13.95 22.34
C ALA A 217 5.14 -14.50 23.34
N ASN A 218 4.82 -15.61 24.02
CA ASN A 218 5.75 -16.28 24.94
C ASN A 218 7.02 -16.76 24.24
N GLN A 219 6.92 -17.33 23.03
CA GLN A 219 8.08 -17.73 22.22
C GLN A 219 8.97 -16.53 21.82
N MET A 220 8.37 -15.36 21.69
CA MET A 220 9.06 -14.10 21.41
C MET A 220 9.53 -13.37 22.68
N ASN A 221 9.37 -13.98 23.87
CA ASN A 221 9.65 -13.38 25.17
C ASN A 221 8.87 -12.07 25.42
N MET A 222 7.64 -11.98 24.90
CA MET A 222 6.72 -10.88 25.15
C MET A 222 5.67 -11.27 26.18
N ASN A 223 5.54 -10.46 27.23
CA ASN A 223 4.51 -10.64 28.24
C ASN A 223 3.31 -9.76 27.89
N LEU A 224 2.27 -10.37 27.32
CA LEU A 224 1.01 -9.69 27.03
C LEU A 224 0.03 -9.86 28.18
N THR A 225 -0.80 -8.85 28.42
CA THR A 225 -1.98 -9.01 29.26
C THR A 225 -3.07 -9.79 28.51
N ASP A 226 -4.01 -10.38 29.25
CA ASP A 226 -5.17 -11.07 28.64
C ASP A 226 -5.97 -10.15 27.70
N GLN A 227 -6.07 -8.87 28.04
CA GLN A 227 -6.75 -7.86 27.24
C GLN A 227 -5.99 -7.58 25.94
N GLN A 228 -4.67 -7.45 25.98
CA GLN A 228 -3.84 -7.26 24.78
C GLN A 228 -3.92 -8.48 23.86
N ALA A 229 -3.84 -9.68 24.41
CA ALA A 229 -4.00 -10.91 23.62
C ALA A 229 -5.37 -10.99 22.94
N GLU A 230 -6.43 -10.54 23.62
CA GLU A 230 -7.80 -10.49 23.08
C GLU A 230 -7.97 -9.43 21.98
N GLN A 231 -7.33 -8.26 22.12
CA GLN A 231 -7.32 -7.23 21.09
C GLN A 231 -6.63 -7.71 19.82
N ILE A 232 -5.48 -8.39 19.94
CA ILE A 232 -4.78 -9.00 18.79
C ILE A 232 -5.66 -10.06 18.14
N ALA A 233 -6.22 -10.99 18.93
CA ALA A 233 -7.05 -12.05 18.41
C ALA A 233 -8.30 -11.52 17.68
N SER A 234 -8.93 -10.49 18.23
CA SER A 234 -10.07 -9.81 17.60
C SER A 234 -9.69 -9.15 16.29
N SER A 235 -8.56 -8.43 16.25
CA SER A 235 -8.07 -7.77 15.04
C SER A 235 -7.77 -8.78 13.93
N LEU A 236 -7.11 -9.89 14.24
CA LEU A 236 -6.80 -10.94 13.27
C LEU A 236 -8.06 -11.68 12.81
N SER A 237 -9.00 -11.96 13.71
CA SER A 237 -10.30 -12.56 13.36
C SER A 237 -11.10 -11.66 12.41
N ASN A 238 -11.14 -10.36 12.66
CA ASN A 238 -11.79 -9.38 11.77
C ASN A 238 -11.13 -9.36 10.38
N ALA A 239 -9.79 -9.36 10.33
CA ALA A 239 -9.06 -9.44 9.06
C ALA A 239 -9.38 -10.73 8.30
N GLN A 240 -9.45 -11.88 8.97
CA GLN A 240 -9.84 -13.15 8.35
C GLN A 240 -11.26 -13.12 7.79
N GLN A 241 -12.23 -12.60 8.55
CA GLN A 241 -13.61 -12.50 8.11
C GLN A 241 -13.76 -11.61 6.87
N ALA A 242 -13.00 -10.51 6.82
CA ALA A 242 -12.98 -9.62 5.68
C ALA A 242 -12.34 -10.24 4.43
N GLN A 243 -11.56 -11.33 4.54
CA GLN A 243 -10.95 -11.95 3.36
C GLN A 243 -11.95 -12.53 2.37
N GLY A 244 -13.15 -12.91 2.85
CA GLY A 244 -14.18 -13.53 2.03
C GLY A 244 -14.80 -12.60 0.97
N SER A 245 -14.65 -11.27 1.12
CA SER A 245 -15.16 -10.29 0.14
C SER A 245 -14.10 -9.77 -0.82
N LEU A 246 -12.85 -10.22 -0.70
CA LEU A 246 -11.71 -9.70 -1.47
C LEU A 246 -11.54 -10.33 -2.85
N ASP A 247 -12.31 -11.35 -3.23
CA ASP A 247 -12.06 -12.14 -4.45
C ASP A 247 -12.04 -11.28 -5.73
N GLN A 248 -12.99 -10.35 -5.84
CA GLN A 248 -13.04 -9.44 -6.98
C GLN A 248 -11.81 -8.52 -7.01
N PHE A 249 -11.48 -7.91 -5.86
CA PHE A 249 -10.33 -7.01 -5.76
C PHE A 249 -9.01 -7.74 -6.04
N LYS A 250 -8.80 -8.93 -5.47
CA LYS A 250 -7.61 -9.78 -5.71
C LYS A 250 -7.45 -10.12 -7.19
N SER A 251 -8.54 -10.48 -7.87
CA SER A 251 -8.54 -10.79 -9.30
C SER A 251 -8.15 -9.57 -10.14
N SER A 252 -8.75 -8.41 -9.85
CA SER A 252 -8.39 -7.16 -10.52
C SER A 252 -6.94 -6.75 -10.24
N LEU A 253 -6.47 -6.90 -9.00
CA LEU A 253 -5.11 -6.59 -8.60
C LEU A 253 -4.10 -7.43 -9.38
N GLN A 254 -4.34 -8.75 -9.50
CA GLN A 254 -3.48 -9.64 -10.28
C GLN A 254 -3.34 -9.18 -11.73
N ASN A 255 -4.47 -8.84 -12.38
CA ASN A 255 -4.48 -8.35 -13.76
C ASN A 255 -3.74 -7.01 -13.89
N ALA A 256 -3.99 -6.07 -12.97
CA ALA A 256 -3.35 -4.76 -12.97
C ALA A 256 -1.83 -4.85 -12.75
N THR A 257 -1.38 -5.70 -11.82
CA THR A 257 0.05 -5.98 -11.59
C THR A 257 0.70 -6.57 -12.84
N GLN A 258 0.07 -7.58 -13.48
CA GLN A 258 0.61 -8.19 -14.69
C GLN A 258 0.76 -7.15 -15.82
N GLN A 259 -0.27 -6.34 -16.05
CA GLN A 259 -0.25 -5.30 -17.07
C GLN A 259 0.82 -4.23 -16.79
N ALA A 260 0.97 -3.79 -15.53
CA ALA A 260 1.97 -2.80 -15.15
C ALA A 260 3.40 -3.33 -15.35
N SER A 261 3.67 -4.58 -14.97
CA SER A 261 4.98 -5.21 -15.18
C SER A 261 5.29 -5.45 -16.66
N GLU A 262 4.32 -5.89 -17.46
CA GLU A 262 4.50 -6.08 -18.92
C GLU A 262 4.75 -4.76 -19.65
N SER A 263 4.00 -3.70 -19.30
CA SER A 263 4.18 -2.35 -19.85
C SER A 263 5.59 -1.82 -19.57
N GLN A 264 6.11 -2.01 -18.35
CA GLN A 264 7.48 -1.66 -18.02
C GLN A 264 8.50 -2.48 -18.84
N GLY A 265 8.28 -3.79 -18.97
CA GLY A 265 9.16 -4.67 -19.76
C GLY A 265 9.25 -4.22 -21.23
N PHE A 266 8.11 -3.85 -21.83
CA PHE A 266 8.05 -3.35 -23.19
C PHE A 266 8.76 -2.00 -23.36
N LEU A 267 8.55 -1.04 -22.45
CA LEU A 267 9.25 0.25 -22.49
C LEU A 267 10.76 0.09 -22.32
N ASN A 268 11.20 -0.80 -21.42
CA ASN A 268 12.62 -1.11 -21.25
C ASN A 268 13.22 -1.72 -22.53
N GLN A 269 12.50 -2.60 -23.21
CA GLN A 269 12.94 -3.16 -24.49
C GLN A 269 13.06 -2.09 -25.58
N ILE A 270 12.10 -1.15 -25.66
CA ILE A 270 12.18 -0.01 -26.59
C ILE A 270 13.38 0.87 -26.27
N TRP A 271 13.58 1.23 -25.00
CA TRP A 271 14.72 2.05 -24.58
C TRP A 271 16.06 1.39 -24.89
N ASN A 272 16.21 0.10 -24.56
CA ASN A 272 17.42 -0.65 -24.88
C ASN A 272 17.68 -0.72 -26.40
N TYR A 273 16.63 -0.86 -27.21
CA TYR A 273 16.74 -0.80 -28.66
C TYR A 273 17.19 0.58 -29.15
N LEU A 274 16.57 1.66 -28.65
CA LEU A 274 16.94 3.04 -29.00
C LEU A 274 18.36 3.39 -28.56
N ASP A 275 18.79 2.97 -27.37
CA ASP A 275 20.15 3.16 -26.86
C ASP A 275 21.17 2.39 -27.71
N SER A 276 20.85 1.16 -28.11
CA SER A 276 21.71 0.39 -29.02
C SER A 276 21.87 1.04 -30.40
N LEU A 277 20.79 1.65 -30.92
CA LEU A 277 20.84 2.41 -32.17
C LEU A 277 21.64 3.71 -32.03
N TRP A 278 21.47 4.43 -30.92
CA TRP A 278 22.23 5.64 -30.63
C TRP A 278 23.73 5.35 -30.49
N THR A 279 24.08 4.30 -29.77
CA THR A 279 25.47 3.86 -29.60
C THR A 279 26.09 3.44 -30.95
N GLN A 280 25.33 2.76 -31.81
CA GLN A 280 25.77 2.43 -33.19
C GLN A 280 25.97 3.69 -34.05
N LEU A 281 25.11 4.70 -33.92
CA LEU A 281 25.25 5.97 -34.63
C LEU A 281 26.43 6.80 -34.12
N GLN A 282 26.70 6.84 -32.82
CA GLN A 282 27.90 7.48 -32.28
C GLN A 282 29.20 6.78 -32.72
N GLY A 283 29.18 5.45 -32.84
CA GLY A 283 30.29 4.68 -33.43
C GLY A 283 30.55 4.97 -34.92
N LEU A 284 29.56 5.49 -35.64
CA LEU A 284 29.65 5.88 -37.05
C LEU A 284 30.01 7.35 -37.28
N VAL A 285 29.73 8.24 -36.31
CA VAL A 285 30.00 9.68 -36.39
C VAL A 285 31.29 10.07 -35.65
N GLY A 286 31.85 9.17 -34.84
CA GLY A 286 33.12 9.34 -34.11
C GLY A 286 34.38 8.84 -34.85
N GLN A 287 34.31 8.56 -36.16
CA GLN A 287 35.47 8.35 -37.03
C GLN A 287 35.73 9.58 -37.91
#